data_AF-A0A1C4TP55-F1
#
_entry.id   AF-A0A1C4TP55-F1
#
_cell.length_a   1.000
_cell.length_b   1.000
_cell.length_c   1.000
_cell.angle_alpha   90.00
_cell.angle_beta   90.00
_cell.angle_gamma   90.00
#
_symmetry.space_group_name_H-M   'P 1'
#
loop_
_entity.id
_entity.type
_entity.pdbx_description
1 polymer ?
#
loop_
_entity_poly.entity_id
_entity_poly.type
_entity_poly.pdbx_seq_one_letter_code
_entity_poly.pdbx_strand_id
1 'polypeptide(L)'
;MDSMDALKTEMQQVAAERRKAEEAFLELDAKLKSLLIKGRAAGVGPSEMSKLTGFTREWVAKIAPDESKSRKGAIQRRLDRLAGSD
;
A
#
# COMPACT_ATOMS: atom_id res chain seq x y z
N MET A 1 8.14 45.29 0.12
CA MET A 1 8.42 43.85 0.33
C MET A 1 9.30 43.41 -0.81
N ASP A 2 10.47 42.85 -0.53
CA ASP A 2 11.43 42.49 -1.57
C ASP A 2 10.92 41.31 -2.40
N SER A 3 11.24 41.25 -3.69
CA SER A 3 10.79 40.17 -4.59
C SER A 3 11.13 38.77 -4.04
N MET A 4 12.28 38.67 -3.38
CA MET A 4 12.74 37.45 -2.74
C MET A 4 11.90 37.05 -1.51
N ASP A 5 11.34 38.01 -0.77
CA ASP A 5 10.51 37.73 0.40
C ASP A 5 9.10 37.28 0.01
N ALA A 6 8.57 37.79 -1.10
CA ALA A 6 7.33 37.31 -1.69
C ALA A 6 7.47 35.84 -2.14
N LEU A 7 8.55 35.51 -2.86
CA LEU A 7 8.82 34.15 -3.30
C LEU A 7 8.99 33.17 -2.12
N LYS A 8 9.74 33.56 -1.08
CA LYS A 8 9.88 32.74 0.14
C LYS A 8 8.54 32.47 0.81
N THR A 9 7.67 33.47 0.86
CA THR A 9 6.32 33.34 1.45
C THR A 9 5.47 32.35 0.65
N GLU A 10 5.47 32.46 -0.68
CA GLU A 10 4.76 31.53 -1.58
C GLU A 10 5.29 30.09 -1.42
N MET A 11 6.61 29.91 -1.35
CA MET A 11 7.21 28.60 -1.11
C MET A 11 6.75 27.98 0.22
N GLN A 12 6.68 28.77 1.29
CA GLN A 12 6.21 28.29 2.59
C GLN A 12 4.73 27.89 2.55
N GLN A 13 3.90 28.65 1.84
CA GLN A 13 2.48 28.36 1.66
C GLN A 13 2.28 27.04 0.90
N VAL A 14 2.91 26.88 -0.27
CA VAL A 14 2.81 25.66 -1.07
C VAL A 14 3.37 24.44 -0.32
N ALA A 15 4.45 24.60 0.46
CA ALA A 15 4.98 23.53 1.29
C ALA A 15 3.97 23.07 2.37
N ALA A 16 3.26 24.02 3.00
CA ALA A 16 2.22 23.70 3.97
C ALA A 16 1.01 22.99 3.32
N GLU A 17 0.59 23.42 2.13
CA GLU A 17 -0.47 22.78 1.36
C GLU A 17 -0.09 21.36 0.94
N ARG A 18 1.13 21.17 0.43
CA ARG A 18 1.67 19.86 0.08
C ARG A 18 1.64 18.92 1.29
N ARG A 19 2.04 19.40 2.48
CA ARG A 19 2.04 18.58 3.70
C ARG A 19 0.63 18.12 4.08
N LYS A 20 -0.35 19.02 4.03
CA LYS A 20 -1.76 18.68 4.30
C LYS A 20 -2.31 17.67 3.29
N ALA A 21 -1.98 17.84 2.01
CA ALA A 21 -2.38 16.90 0.97
C ALA A 21 -1.74 15.52 1.16
N GLU A 22 -0.47 15.47 1.56
CA GLU A 22 0.24 14.22 1.87
C GLU A 22 -0.38 13.49 3.06
N GLU A 23 -0.71 14.20 4.14
CA GLU A 23 -1.40 13.62 5.30
C GLU A 23 -2.78 13.03 4.91
N ALA A 24 -3.58 13.78 4.14
CA ALA A 24 -4.87 13.30 3.65
C ALA A 24 -4.72 12.08 2.70
N PHE A 25 -3.72 12.09 1.82
CA PHE A 25 -3.41 10.97 0.95
C PHE A 25 -3.05 9.71 1.75
N LEU A 26 -2.17 9.83 2.76
CA LEU A 26 -1.76 8.70 3.60
C LEU A 26 -2.92 8.11 4.40
N GLU A 27 -3.83 8.95 4.90
CA GLU A 27 -5.02 8.49 5.61
C GLU A 27 -5.96 7.69 4.68
N LEU A 28 -6.21 8.20 3.48
CA LEU A 28 -7.05 7.54 2.48
C LEU A 28 -6.42 6.25 1.96
N ASP A 29 -5.11 6.24 1.72
CA ASP A 29 -4.36 5.06 1.30
C ASP A 29 -4.41 3.95 2.37
N ALA A 30 -4.25 4.31 3.66
CA ALA A 30 -4.39 3.37 4.76
C ALA A 30 -5.81 2.77 4.85
N LYS A 31 -6.85 3.60 4.68
CA LYS A 31 -8.25 3.16 4.63
C LYS A 31 -8.48 2.19 3.46
N LEU A 32 -7.98 2.52 2.28
CA LEU A 32 -8.12 1.68 1.09
C LEU A 32 -7.41 0.33 1.26
N LYS A 33 -6.18 0.32 1.79
CA LYS A 33 -5.45 -0.92 2.10
C LYS A 33 -6.24 -1.83 3.06
N SER A 34 -6.85 -1.25 4.10
CA SER A 34 -7.72 -2.00 5.03
C SER A 34 -8.91 -2.63 4.32
N LEU A 35 -9.56 -1.90 3.40
CA LEU A 35 -10.67 -2.42 2.61
C LEU A 35 -10.25 -3.54 1.65
N LEU A 36 -9.07 -3.43 1.01
CA LEU A 36 -8.54 -4.48 0.15
C LEU A 36 -8.29 -5.79 0.92
N ILE A 37 -7.75 -5.70 2.14
CA ILE A 37 -7.56 -6.86 3.01
C ILE A 37 -8.91 -7.49 3.39
N LYS A 38 -9.90 -6.67 3.79
CA LYS A 38 -11.25 -7.15 4.11
C LYS A 38 -11.94 -7.80 2.91
N GLY A 39 -11.86 -7.16 1.74
CA GLY A 39 -12.41 -7.72 0.50
C GLY A 39 -11.75 -9.05 0.16
N ARG A 40 -10.45 -9.20 0.44
CA ARG A 40 -9.74 -10.46 0.20
C ARG A 40 -10.21 -11.56 1.13
N ALA A 41 -10.41 -11.25 2.41
CA ALA A 41 -11.00 -12.17 3.37
C ALA A 41 -12.44 -12.57 3.00
N ALA A 42 -13.17 -11.68 2.33
CA ALA A 42 -14.51 -11.95 1.79
C ALA A 42 -14.51 -12.72 0.45
N GLY A 43 -13.34 -13.10 -0.08
CA GLY A 43 -13.21 -13.90 -1.29
C GLY A 43 -13.09 -13.09 -2.59
N VAL A 44 -13.04 -11.76 -2.52
CA VAL A 44 -12.81 -10.91 -3.70
C VAL A 44 -11.37 -11.08 -4.17
N GLY A 45 -11.18 -11.37 -5.45
CA GLY A 45 -9.85 -11.62 -6.03
C GLY A 45 -9.09 -10.32 -6.35
N PRO A 46 -7.74 -10.34 -6.39
CA PRO A 46 -6.93 -9.17 -6.78
C PRO A 46 -7.27 -8.59 -8.14
N SER A 47 -7.71 -9.42 -9.09
CA SER A 47 -8.10 -8.97 -10.45
C SER A 47 -9.42 -8.19 -10.47
N GLU A 48 -10.31 -8.43 -9.50
CA GLU A 48 -11.55 -7.69 -9.38
C GLU A 48 -11.29 -6.37 -8.67
N MET A 49 -10.56 -6.40 -7.56
CA MET A 49 -10.12 -5.21 -6.85
C MET A 49 -9.31 -4.25 -7.73
N SER A 50 -8.41 -4.74 -8.59
CA SER A 50 -7.65 -3.89 -9.51
C SER A 50 -8.55 -3.06 -10.43
N LYS A 51 -9.70 -3.62 -10.85
CA LYS A 51 -10.68 -2.91 -11.67
C LYS A 51 -11.41 -1.83 -10.88
N LEU A 52 -11.66 -2.07 -9.58
CA LEU A 52 -12.36 -1.13 -8.70
C LEU A 52 -11.48 0.06 -8.28
N THR A 53 -10.18 -0.16 -8.10
CA THR A 53 -9.28 0.86 -7.54
C THR A 53 -8.35 1.51 -8.57
N GLY A 54 -8.23 0.94 -9.77
CA GLY A 54 -7.26 1.39 -10.78
C GLY A 54 -5.80 0.99 -10.49
N PHE A 55 -5.56 0.19 -9.45
CA PHE A 55 -4.23 -0.36 -9.16
C PHE A 55 -3.95 -1.62 -9.98
N THR A 56 -2.68 -1.96 -10.13
CA THR A 56 -2.31 -3.24 -10.76
C THR A 56 -2.69 -4.41 -9.85
N ARG A 57 -2.99 -5.54 -10.48
CA ARG A 57 -3.30 -6.79 -9.77
C ARG A 57 -2.17 -7.21 -8.83
N GLU A 58 -0.93 -7.03 -9.28
CA GLU A 58 0.30 -7.36 -8.54
C GLU A 58 0.43 -6.51 -7.27
N TRP A 59 0.12 -5.22 -7.39
CA TRP A 59 0.12 -4.31 -6.25
C TRP A 59 -0.95 -4.72 -5.23
N VAL A 60 -2.18 -4.98 -5.68
CA VAL A 60 -3.26 -5.43 -4.80
C VAL A 60 -2.91 -6.75 -4.11
N ALA A 61 -2.33 -7.71 -4.84
CA ALA A 61 -1.93 -8.99 -4.29
C ALA A 61 -0.83 -8.88 -3.22
N LYS A 62 0.02 -7.85 -3.29
CA LYS A 62 1.05 -7.56 -2.28
C LYS A 62 0.43 -6.98 -1.00
N ILE A 63 -0.57 -6.11 -1.14
CA ILE A 63 -1.27 -5.47 0.00
C ILE A 63 -2.19 -6.47 0.71
N ALA A 64 -2.93 -7.29 -0.05
CA ALA A 64 -3.86 -8.27 0.48
C ALA A 64 -3.44 -9.69 0.06
N PRO A 65 -2.38 -10.24 0.68
CA PRO A 65 -1.89 -11.58 0.37
C PRO A 65 -2.90 -12.64 0.78
N ASP A 66 -2.86 -13.77 0.07
CA ASP A 66 -3.64 -14.94 0.42
C ASP A 66 -3.02 -15.62 1.65
N GLU A 67 -3.67 -15.53 2.80
CA GLU A 67 -3.17 -16.12 4.05
C GLU A 67 -2.93 -17.63 3.94
N SER A 68 -3.77 -18.32 3.17
CA SER A 68 -3.67 -19.78 2.98
C SER A 68 -2.40 -20.14 2.18
N LYS A 69 -2.07 -19.37 1.14
CA LYS A 69 -0.86 -19.56 0.34
C LYS A 69 0.39 -19.09 1.08
N SER A 70 0.29 -18.00 1.85
CA SER A 70 1.37 -17.49 2.68
C SER A 70 1.82 -18.52 3.72
N ARG A 71 0.85 -19.16 4.40
CA ARG A 71 1.11 -20.24 5.37
C ARG A 71 1.76 -21.46 4.73
N LYS A 72 1.24 -21.91 3.58
CA LYS A 72 1.83 -23.04 2.82
C LYS A 72 3.28 -22.76 2.40
N GLY A 73 3.58 -21.56 1.91
CA GLY A 73 4.95 -21.18 1.54
C GLY A 73 5.90 -21.10 2.74
N ALA A 74 5.44 -20.63 3.90
CA ALA A 74 6.24 -20.63 5.12
C ALA A 74 6.57 -22.04 5.63
N ILE A 75 5.61 -22.95 5.55
CA ILE A 75 5.79 -24.38 5.89
C ILE A 75 6.78 -25.03 4.93
N GLN A 76 6.64 -24.81 3.62
CA GLN A 76 7.54 -25.38 2.62
C GLN A 76 9.00 -24.94 2.85
N ARG A 77 9.24 -23.64 3.07
CA ARG A 77 10.59 -23.13 3.38
C ARG A 77 11.21 -23.75 4.63
N ARG A 78 10.37 -24.12 5.61
CA ARG A 78 10.83 -24.80 6.82
C ARG A 78 11.18 -26.26 6.54
N LEU A 79 10.37 -26.95 5.72
CA LEU A 79 10.65 -28.32 5.27
C LEU A 79 11.94 -28.38 4.44
N ASP A 80 12.13 -27.46 3.49
CA ASP A 80 13.33 -27.41 2.64
C ASP A 80 14.61 -27.22 3.48
N ARG A 81 14.54 -26.40 4.55
CA ARG A 81 15.68 -26.21 5.48
C ARG A 81 16.01 -27.47 6.28
N LEU A 82 14.99 -28.22 6.69
CA LEU A 82 15.18 -29.48 7.42
C LEU A 82 15.70 -30.59 6.50
N ALA A 83 15.29 -30.59 5.22
CA ALA A 83 15.73 -31.57 4.23
C ALA A 83 17.13 -31.29 3.65
N GLY A 84 17.62 -30.04 3.71
CA GLY A 84 18.97 -29.66 3.29
C GLY A 84 20.02 -29.63 4.42
N SER A 85 19.68 -30.16 5.60
CA SER A 85 20.61 -30.32 6.73
C SER A 85 21.05 -31.79 6.82
N ASP A 86 21.83 -32.25 5.84
CA ASP A 86 22.53 -33.54 5.83
C ASP A 86 23.90 -33.35 5.15
#